data_AF-A0A1S8WNM2-F1
#
_entry.id   AF-A0A1S8WNM2-F1
#
_cell.length_a   1.000
_cell.length_b   1.000
_cell.length_c   1.000
_cell.angle_alpha   90.00
_cell.angle_beta   90.00
_cell.angle_gamma   90.00
#
_symmetry.space_group_name_H-M   'P 1'
#
loop_
_entity.id
_entity.type
_entity.pdbx_description
1 polymer ?
#
loop_
_entity_poly.entity_id
_entity_poly.type
_entity_poly.pdbx_seq_one_letter_code
_entity_poly.pdbx_strand_id
1 'polypeptide(L)'
;MLIILPYWTSGLPAVLDKLKQPGKLRSILQQDFRDTRVIVRLPRFKLAELPTTDVKNLLKACGLTALFDSSEADLSQMTDQRGIAISDILHKAVI
;
A
#
# COMPACT_ATOMS: atom_id res chain seq x y z
N MET A 1 13.78 -1.76 -9.58
CA MET A 1 13.68 -1.11 -8.25
C MET A 1 13.87 0.39 -8.44
N LEU A 2 12.93 1.20 -7.96
CA LEU A 2 13.06 2.67 -7.94
C LEU A 2 13.37 3.10 -6.50
N ILE A 3 14.43 3.89 -6.30
CA ILE A 3 14.77 4.47 -5.00
C ILE A 3 14.51 5.97 -5.06
N ILE A 4 13.62 6.46 -4.20
CA ILE A 4 13.34 7.89 -4.07
C ILE A 4 13.98 8.35 -2.76
N LEU A 5 15.08 9.10 -2.86
CA LEU A 5 15.81 9.61 -1.71
C LEU A 5 15.44 11.09 -1.48
N PRO A 6 14.83 11.45 -0.33
CA PRO A 6 14.67 12.85 0.05
C PRO A 6 16.05 13.53 0.18
N TYR A 7 16.13 14.80 -0.19
CA TYR A 7 17.37 15.56 -0.05
C TYR A 7 17.78 15.77 1.43
N TRP A 8 16.79 15.90 2.32
CA TRP A 8 16.98 16.08 3.76
C TRP A 8 16.54 14.85 4.54
N THR A 9 17.16 14.57 5.69
CA THR A 9 16.85 13.41 6.55
C THR A 9 15.42 13.43 7.08
N SER A 10 14.85 14.62 7.32
CA SER A 10 13.45 14.82 7.70
C SER A 10 12.51 15.00 6.50
N GLY A 11 12.99 14.81 5.28
CA GLY A 11 12.25 15.11 4.04
C GLY A 11 11.24 14.04 3.60
N LEU A 12 11.19 12.88 4.26
CA LEU A 12 10.32 11.76 3.86
C LEU A 12 8.82 12.13 3.84
N PRO A 13 8.26 12.84 4.84
CA PRO A 13 6.85 13.25 4.80
C PRO A 13 6.52 14.11 3.58
N ALA A 14 7.37 15.09 3.26
CA ALA A 14 7.16 15.96 2.10
C ALA A 14 7.26 15.23 0.76
N VAL A 15 8.13 14.22 0.66
CA VAL A 15 8.18 13.33 -0.51
C VAL A 15 6.90 12.51 -0.61
N LEU A 16 6.45 11.93 0.51
CA LEU A 16 5.24 11.11 0.56
C LEU A 16 3.98 11.91 0.17
N ASP A 17 3.84 13.13 0.66
CA ASP A 17 2.69 13.99 0.33
C ASP A 17 2.65 14.36 -1.15
N LYS A 18 3.82 14.56 -1.78
CA LYS A 18 3.91 14.74 -3.23
C LYS A 18 3.55 13.45 -3.98
N LEU A 19 4.00 12.30 -3.52
CA LEU A 19 3.74 11.01 -4.19
C LEU A 19 2.28 10.56 -4.10
N LYS A 20 1.57 10.94 -3.03
CA LYS A 20 0.13 10.71 -2.87
C LYS A 20 -0.71 11.49 -3.89
N GLN A 21 -0.17 12.56 -4.47
CA GLN A 21 -0.90 13.34 -5.47
C GLN A 21 -1.16 12.49 -6.72
N PRO A 22 -2.38 12.52 -7.28
CA PRO A 22 -2.73 11.75 -8.46
C PRO A 22 -1.75 11.95 -9.60
N GLY A 23 -1.27 10.85 -10.18
CA GLY A 23 -0.38 10.87 -11.34
C GLY A 23 1.08 11.25 -11.04
N LYS A 24 1.46 11.66 -9.82
CA LYS A 24 2.83 12.11 -9.55
C LYS A 24 3.85 10.98 -9.67
N LEU A 25 3.55 9.80 -9.10
CA LEU A 25 4.40 8.62 -9.24
C LEU A 25 4.55 8.21 -10.71
N ARG A 26 3.45 8.22 -11.47
CA ARG A 26 3.46 7.93 -12.92
C ARG A 26 4.37 8.90 -13.66
N SER A 27 4.25 10.20 -13.36
CA SER A 27 5.11 11.22 -13.95
C SER A 27 6.59 10.96 -13.69
N ILE A 28 6.97 10.54 -12.48
CA ILE A 28 8.37 10.18 -12.14
C ILE A 28 8.84 8.98 -12.96
N LEU A 29 8.01 7.94 -13.08
CA LEU A 29 8.33 6.74 -13.84
C LEU A 29 8.48 6.99 -15.35
N GLN A 30 7.82 8.04 -15.86
CA GLN A 30 7.88 8.47 -17.25
C GLN A 30 9.01 9.46 -17.53
N GLN A 31 9.78 9.88 -16.52
CA GLN A 31 10.93 10.75 -16.76
C GLN A 31 12.04 9.99 -17.47
N ASP A 32 12.80 10.72 -18.29
CA ASP A 32 14.01 10.19 -18.91
C ASP A 32 15.12 10.05 -17.87
N PHE A 33 15.27 8.82 -17.36
CA PHE A 33 16.39 8.46 -16.51
C PHE A 33 17.67 8.45 -17.36
N ARG A 34 18.68 9.18 -16.89
CA ARG A 34 19.99 9.19 -17.53
C ARG A 34 20.81 8.02 -17.05
N ASP A 35 21.38 7.26 -17.98
CA ASP A 35 22.41 6.29 -17.65
C ASP A 35 23.67 7.05 -17.21
N THR A 36 24.05 6.87 -15.96
CA THR A 36 25.19 7.56 -15.36
C THR A 36 25.76 6.76 -14.20
N ARG A 37 27.06 6.91 -13.97
CA ARG A 37 27.75 6.24 -12.87
C ARG A 37 27.40 6.92 -11.55
N VAL A 38 26.71 6.21 -10.67
CA VAL A 38 26.33 6.68 -9.33
C VAL A 38 26.94 5.79 -8.25
N ILE A 39 27.46 6.38 -7.18
CA ILE A 39 27.85 5.64 -5.97
C ILE A 39 26.60 5.49 -5.10
N VAL A 40 26.09 4.26 -5.00
CA VAL A 40 24.91 3.94 -4.19
C VAL A 40 25.34 3.35 -2.85
N ARG A 41 24.88 3.95 -1.75
CA ARG A 41 25.05 3.43 -0.38
C ARG A 41 23.69 3.04 0.16
N LEU A 42 23.35 1.75 0.05
CA LEU A 42 22.07 1.22 0.48
C LEU A 42 22.26 0.31 1.71
N PRO A 43 21.63 0.60 2.85
CA PRO A 43 21.65 -0.30 4.00
C PRO A 43 21.04 -1.66 3.67
N ARG A 44 21.55 -2.73 4.29
CA ARG A 44 20.88 -4.04 4.26
C ARG A 44 19.70 -3.99 5.24
N PHE A 45 18.50 -4.32 4.77
CA PHE A 45 17.30 -4.38 5.59
C PHE A 45 16.40 -5.54 5.14
N LYS A 46 15.40 -5.88 5.96
CA LYS A 46 14.34 -6.85 5.66
C LYS A 46 13.02 -6.27 6.15
N LEU A 47 12.00 -6.19 5.31
CA LEU A 47 10.70 -5.59 5.67
C LEU A 47 9.64 -6.61 6.13
N ALA A 48 10.05 -7.82 6.47
CA ALA A 48 9.14 -8.92 6.80
C ALA A 48 8.50 -8.86 8.20
N GLU A 49 9.01 -7.99 9.08
CA GLU A 49 8.70 -7.99 10.53
C GLU A 49 7.88 -6.76 10.95
N LEU A 50 7.42 -5.96 9.99
CA LEU A 50 6.51 -4.85 10.27
C LEU A 50 5.12 -5.41 10.63
N PRO A 51 4.39 -4.77 11.56
CA PRO A 51 3.02 -5.16 11.85
C PRO A 51 2.19 -5.18 10.56
N THR A 52 1.38 -6.23 10.42
CA THR A 52 0.49 -6.39 9.27
C THR A 52 -0.42 -5.17 9.16
N THR A 53 -0.53 -4.61 7.97
CA THR A 53 -1.45 -3.50 7.73
C THR A 53 -2.86 -3.93 8.08
N ASP A 54 -3.57 -3.11 8.86
CA ASP A 54 -4.98 -3.31 9.18
C ASP A 54 -5.83 -2.98 7.93
N VAL A 55 -5.84 -3.93 6.99
CA VAL A 55 -6.49 -3.76 5.70
C VAL A 55 -8.01 -3.72 5.86
N LYS A 56 -8.55 -4.43 6.85
CA LYS A 56 -9.98 -4.38 7.18
C LYS A 56 -10.41 -2.95 7.48
N ASN A 57 -9.76 -2.27 8.42
CA ASN A 57 -10.14 -0.90 8.78
C ASN A 57 -9.82 0.10 7.68
N LEU A 58 -8.74 -0.10 6.92
CA LEU A 58 -8.44 0.70 5.74
C LEU A 58 -9.57 0.63 4.70
N LEU A 59 -10.03 -0.57 4.34
CA LEU A 59 -11.08 -0.75 3.34
C LEU A 59 -12.43 -0.22 3.83
N LYS A 60 -12.74 -0.38 5.12
CA LYS A 60 -13.90 0.29 5.74
C LYS A 60 -13.83 1.81 5.59
N ALA A 61 -12.68 2.42 5.85
CA ALA A 61 -12.47 3.85 5.66
C ALA A 61 -12.59 4.29 4.18
N CYS A 62 -12.31 3.38 3.25
CA CYS A 62 -12.55 3.58 1.82
C CYS A 62 -14.02 3.36 1.38
N GLY A 63 -14.93 3.07 2.31
CA GLY A 63 -16.36 2.88 2.05
C GLY A 63 -16.81 1.42 1.90
N LEU A 64 -15.89 0.46 1.99
CA LEU A 64 -16.20 -0.96 1.90
C LEU A 64 -16.60 -1.50 3.28
N THR A 65 -17.82 -1.20 3.73
CA THR A 65 -18.29 -1.56 5.08
C THR A 65 -19.13 -2.83 5.10
N ALA A 66 -20.04 -3.00 4.12
CA ALA A 66 -21.00 -4.10 4.06
C ALA A 66 -20.34 -5.48 4.07
N LEU A 67 -19.19 -5.66 3.41
CA LEU A 67 -18.46 -6.95 3.38
C LEU A 67 -18.06 -7.48 4.76
N PHE A 68 -17.96 -6.61 5.76
CA PHE A 68 -17.49 -6.96 7.11
C PHE A 68 -18.64 -7.05 8.13
N ASP A 69 -19.89 -6.95 7.69
CA ASP A 69 -21.09 -7.03 8.52
C ASP A 69 -21.97 -8.19 8.04
N SER A 70 -22.22 -9.17 8.91
CA SER A 70 -23.01 -10.37 8.54
C SER A 70 -24.46 -10.09 8.20
N SER A 71 -24.99 -8.92 8.57
CA SER A 71 -26.35 -8.50 8.24
C SER A 71 -26.46 -7.81 6.88
N GLU A 72 -25.38 -7.19 6.41
CA GLU A 72 -25.33 -6.39 5.17
C GLU A 72 -24.52 -7.08 4.06
N ALA A 73 -23.64 -8.02 4.39
CA ALA A 73 -22.77 -8.70 3.44
C ALA A 73 -23.59 -9.59 2.49
N ASP A 74 -23.56 -9.26 1.20
CA ASP A 74 -24.02 -10.14 0.14
C ASP A 74 -22.84 -10.86 -0.53
N LEU A 75 -22.62 -12.10 -0.13
CA LEU A 75 -21.63 -13.02 -0.71
C LEU A 75 -22.31 -14.20 -1.43
N SER A 76 -23.56 -14.03 -1.89
CA SER A 76 -24.39 -15.08 -2.52
C SER A 76 -23.75 -15.70 -3.78
N GLN A 77 -22.86 -14.97 -4.46
CA GLN A 77 -22.13 -15.47 -5.62
C GLN A 77 -20.91 -16.34 -5.26
N MET A 78 -20.54 -16.41 -3.97
CA MET A 78 -19.44 -17.24 -3.47
C MET A 78 -19.93 -18.48 -2.72
N THR A 79 -21.10 -18.41 -2.08
CA THR A 79 -21.64 -19.48 -1.24
C THR A 79 -23.15 -19.32 -1.03
N ASP A 80 -23.86 -20.44 -0.95
CA ASP A 80 -25.30 -20.48 -0.66
C ASP A 80 -25.62 -20.23 0.83
N GLN A 81 -24.61 -20.28 1.70
CA GLN A 81 -24.78 -20.07 3.14
C GLN A 81 -25.00 -18.58 3.45
N ARG A 82 -26.13 -18.27 4.08
CA ARG A 82 -26.50 -16.91 4.50
C ARG A 82 -25.75 -16.46 5.76
N GLY A 83 -25.65 -15.15 5.93
CA GLY A 83 -25.06 -14.53 7.13
C GLY A 83 -23.54 -14.65 7.21
N ILE A 84 -22.87 -14.90 6.08
CA ILE A 84 -21.41 -14.91 6.01
C ILE A 84 -20.92 -13.50 5.72
N ALA A 85 -19.92 -13.06 6.48
CA ALA A 85 -19.17 -11.84 6.24
C ALA A 85 -17.66 -12.11 6.35
N ILE A 86 -16.87 -11.20 5.79
CA ILE A 86 -15.42 -11.23 5.92
C ILE A 86 -15.05 -10.88 7.36
N SER A 87 -14.39 -11.81 8.05
CA SER A 87 -13.91 -11.59 9.41
C SER A 87 -12.68 -10.69 9.43
N ASP A 88 -11.70 -10.94 8.56
CA ASP A 88 -10.46 -10.17 8.45
C ASP A 88 -9.80 -10.31 7.08
N ILE A 89 -8.86 -9.41 6.75
CA ILE A 89 -8.05 -9.44 5.54
C ILE A 89 -6.58 -9.34 5.91
N LEU A 90 -5.86 -10.43 5.73
CA LEU A 90 -4.43 -10.50 5.97
C LEU A 90 -3.64 -10.11 4.72
N HIS A 91 -2.98 -8.96 4.78
CA HIS A 91 -2.00 -8.56 3.76
C HIS A 91 -0.57 -8.72 4.30
N LYS A 92 0.16 -9.71 3.76
CA LYS A 92 1.54 -10.01 4.14
C LYS A 92 2.44 -9.90 2.92
N ALA A 93 3.48 -9.08 3.03
CA ALA A 93 4.51 -8.91 2.01
C ALA A 93 5.90 -9.08 2.62
N VAL A 94 6.84 -9.61 1.85
CA VAL A 94 8.25 -9.74 2.22
C VAL A 94 9.07 -9.10 1.11
N ILE A 95 9.92 -8.15 1.48
CA ILE A 95 10.85 -7.42 0.60
C ILE A 95 12.23 -7.45 1.25
#